data_AF-A0A9Q5NEL1-F1
#
_entry.id   AF-A0A9Q5NEL1-F1
#
_cell.length_a   1.000
_cell.length_b   1.000
_cell.length_c   1.000
_cell.angle_alpha   90.00
_cell.angle_beta   90.00
_cell.angle_gamma   90.00
#
_symmetry.space_group_name_H-M   'P 1'
#
loop_
_entity.id
_entity.type
_entity.pdbx_description
1 polymer ?
#
loop_
_entity_poly.entity_id
_entity_poly.type
_entity_poly.pdbx_seq_one_letter_code
_entity_poly.pdbx_strand_id
1 'polypeptide(L)'
;MQAYAFKASLGDDVYHDPASRALEAAVARLTGKEAALFMPSGTMSNQIGLRTHLKQPPYSILCDQRAHIYKYESGGAAFHSAAQVIPVLPANHHHLTLEDVMANAILNRDIHFAPTELIALENTLNGTIIPQAEVLSIAEFAHSHGIAMHLDGARLWHVAVETGTPLSELCAPFESVSLCFSKGLGAPVGSCLVGTAAFIQRARHFRKLFGGGMRQTGALAAAAAYAVTHHVPLLPKVHELSKTLERGLEEAGCEILSRAETCMIFFDPNPIGVDYSELDARAAALPEPIRISGSRLVVHIQTSPAAVADLILLVKTMAEEKRAEGHDEPFVDAVHQVNVDSEREWTRMSNEFINAGYREGITAGKESALQGGFDAGFANTGAPIGREVGNLRGLAAGALSLLESSRPLVSEREDKEQLLSEIREIVNGLAHLQLMDLAPLDEEALAHAKEHAESDGGESLLSAVSSETRQKALSDLSSLRQRLERLLEALCLQSLMPPPPNLS
;
A
#
# COMPACT_ATOMS: atom_id res chain seq x y z
N MET A 1 -15.74 21.18 2.17
CA MET A 1 -14.49 20.76 2.84
C MET A 1 -13.30 21.68 2.58
N GLN A 2 -12.78 21.78 1.34
CA GLN A 2 -11.53 22.54 1.07
C GLN A 2 -11.56 23.98 1.59
N ALA A 3 -12.63 24.73 1.31
CA ALA A 3 -12.81 26.09 1.82
C ALA A 3 -12.86 26.18 3.36
N TYR A 4 -13.26 25.12 4.05
CA TYR A 4 -13.24 25.03 5.51
C TYR A 4 -11.80 24.79 6.00
N ALA A 5 -11.07 23.86 5.36
CA ALA A 5 -9.67 23.56 5.67
C ALA A 5 -8.75 24.78 5.48
N PHE A 6 -8.95 25.59 4.43
CA PHE A 6 -8.15 26.80 4.18
C PHE A 6 -8.31 27.91 5.24
N LYS A 7 -9.38 27.86 6.04
CA LYS A 7 -9.64 28.82 7.12
C LYS A 7 -9.13 28.34 8.48
N ALA A 8 -8.53 27.16 8.54
CA ALA A 8 -8.05 26.57 9.77
C ALA A 8 -6.80 27.28 10.31
N SER A 9 -6.47 27.02 11.57
CA SER A 9 -5.21 27.49 12.15
C SER A 9 -4.00 26.91 11.43
N LEU A 10 -2.92 27.68 11.39
CA LEU A 10 -1.59 27.24 10.95
C LEU A 10 -0.64 27.19 12.17
N GLY A 11 -1.14 26.71 13.31
CA GLY A 11 -0.35 26.54 14.52
C GLY A 11 0.63 25.37 14.40
N ASP A 12 1.64 25.33 15.25
CA ASP A 12 2.60 24.21 15.27
C ASP A 12 2.07 23.11 16.22
N ASP A 13 1.57 21.98 15.71
CA ASP A 13 0.99 20.89 16.54
C ASP A 13 1.98 20.24 17.51
N VAL A 14 3.29 20.43 17.33
CA VAL A 14 4.27 19.99 18.33
C VAL A 14 4.16 20.84 19.60
N TYR A 15 3.80 22.11 19.47
CA TYR A 15 3.57 23.02 20.60
C TYR A 15 2.08 23.19 20.89
N HIS A 16 1.34 23.78 19.94
CA HIS A 16 -0.10 23.99 20.02
C HIS A 16 -0.68 24.37 18.64
N ASP A 17 -1.63 23.57 18.13
CA ASP A 17 -2.50 23.93 17.00
C ASP A 17 -3.99 23.82 17.39
N PRO A 18 -4.76 24.93 17.40
CA PRO A 18 -6.15 24.94 17.82
C PRO A 18 -7.07 24.00 17.02
N ALA A 19 -6.91 23.90 15.70
CA ALA A 19 -7.75 23.05 14.86
C ALA A 19 -7.52 21.55 15.15
N SER A 20 -6.25 21.13 15.28
CA SER A 20 -5.91 19.77 15.70
C SER A 20 -6.42 19.44 17.10
N ARG A 21 -6.28 20.34 18.07
CA ARG A 21 -6.85 20.15 19.42
C ARG A 21 -8.36 20.01 19.40
N ALA A 22 -9.05 20.83 18.62
CA ALA A 22 -10.50 20.80 18.51
C ALA A 22 -10.99 19.48 17.90
N LEU A 23 -10.33 18.97 16.86
CA LEU A 23 -10.61 17.65 16.28
C LEU A 23 -10.37 16.55 17.32
N GLU A 24 -9.20 16.51 17.95
CA GLU A 24 -8.86 15.51 18.96
C GLU A 24 -9.92 15.51 20.09
N ALA A 25 -10.26 16.67 20.63
CA ALA A 25 -11.27 16.78 21.68
C ALA A 25 -12.67 16.33 21.21
N ALA A 26 -13.05 16.59 19.96
CA ALA A 26 -14.33 16.14 19.42
C ALA A 26 -14.38 14.61 19.25
N VAL A 27 -13.31 14.00 18.73
CA VAL A 27 -13.23 12.54 18.52
C VAL A 27 -13.16 11.81 19.86
N ALA A 28 -12.44 12.34 20.85
CA ALA A 28 -12.43 11.81 22.21
C ALA A 28 -13.86 11.78 22.80
N ARG A 29 -14.61 12.87 22.68
CA ARG A 29 -16.02 12.93 23.13
C ARG A 29 -16.91 11.94 22.40
N LEU A 30 -16.82 11.86 21.08
CA LEU A 30 -17.65 10.95 20.27
C LEU A 30 -17.41 9.48 20.63
N THR A 31 -16.17 9.12 20.94
CA THR A 31 -15.75 7.74 21.26
C THR A 31 -15.87 7.41 22.74
N GLY A 32 -16.25 8.37 23.59
CA GLY A 32 -16.27 8.20 25.05
C GLY A 32 -14.88 7.96 25.66
N LYS A 33 -13.80 8.26 24.94
CA LYS A 33 -12.41 8.12 25.42
C LYS A 33 -11.91 9.43 26.02
N GLU A 34 -10.95 9.33 26.92
CA GLU A 34 -10.41 10.50 27.63
C GLU A 34 -9.62 11.43 26.72
N ALA A 35 -8.90 10.86 25.75
CA ALA A 35 -8.03 11.62 24.85
C ALA A 35 -7.95 11.01 23.45
N ALA A 36 -7.48 11.83 22.52
CA ALA A 36 -7.31 11.49 21.12
C ALA A 36 -6.01 12.09 20.59
N LEU A 37 -5.49 11.49 19.52
CA LEU A 37 -4.25 11.90 18.87
C LEU A 37 -4.42 11.84 17.35
N PHE A 38 -4.30 12.99 16.68
CA PHE A 38 -4.31 13.02 15.22
C PHE A 38 -3.05 12.35 14.67
N MET A 39 -3.23 11.49 13.67
CA MET A 39 -2.18 10.69 13.02
C MET A 39 -2.20 10.92 11.50
N PRO A 40 -1.04 10.91 10.82
CA PRO A 40 -0.98 11.02 9.35
C PRO A 40 -1.71 9.89 8.62
N SER A 41 -1.71 8.66 9.15
CA SER A 41 -2.29 7.48 8.49
C SER A 41 -2.87 6.48 9.49
N GLY A 42 -3.72 5.57 8.99
CA GLY A 42 -4.24 4.44 9.76
C GLY A 42 -3.13 3.50 10.24
N THR A 43 -2.20 3.15 9.36
CA THR A 43 -1.03 2.32 9.71
C THR A 43 -0.23 2.91 10.86
N MET A 44 0.12 4.21 10.82
CA MET A 44 0.85 4.82 11.93
C MET A 44 0.03 4.81 13.23
N SER A 45 -1.29 5.03 13.13
CA SER A 45 -2.21 4.97 14.27
C SER A 45 -2.23 3.58 14.92
N ASN A 46 -2.36 2.51 14.13
CA ASN A 46 -2.31 1.13 14.60
C ASN A 46 -0.93 0.81 15.20
N GLN A 47 0.16 1.02 14.45
CA GLN A 47 1.51 0.70 14.88
C GLN A 47 1.91 1.40 16.19
N ILE A 48 1.55 2.69 16.34
CA ILE A 48 1.75 3.40 17.60
C ILE A 48 0.83 2.85 18.69
N GLY A 49 -0.42 2.51 18.37
CA GLY A 49 -1.35 1.90 19.31
C GLY A 49 -0.79 0.60 19.91
N LEU A 50 -0.38 -0.33 19.05
CA LEU A 50 0.27 -1.60 19.41
C LEU A 50 1.52 -1.36 20.25
N ARG A 51 2.43 -0.49 19.79
CA ARG A 51 3.68 -0.17 20.50
C ARG A 51 3.45 0.48 21.87
N THR A 52 2.37 1.24 22.02
CA THR A 52 2.06 1.94 23.27
C THR A 52 1.56 0.97 24.35
N HIS A 53 0.87 -0.10 23.94
CA HIS A 53 0.46 -1.22 24.78
C HIS A 53 1.66 -2.12 25.14
N LEU A 54 2.41 -2.54 24.12
CA LEU A 54 3.49 -3.53 24.28
C LEU A 54 4.82 -2.84 24.57
N LYS A 55 5.20 -2.84 25.85
CA LYS A 55 6.40 -2.12 26.32
C LYS A 55 7.70 -2.86 26.02
N GLN A 56 7.71 -4.18 26.09
CA GLN A 56 8.89 -5.03 25.90
C GLN A 56 8.48 -6.41 25.35
N PRO A 57 9.37 -7.15 24.69
CA PRO A 57 9.19 -8.58 24.44
C PRO A 57 9.05 -9.36 25.76
N PRO A 58 8.56 -10.62 25.75
CA PRO A 58 8.29 -11.48 24.60
C PRO A 58 6.79 -11.67 24.37
N TYR A 59 6.02 -10.60 24.22
CA TYR A 59 4.56 -10.71 24.16
C TYR A 59 4.02 -10.94 22.75
N SER A 60 2.81 -11.48 22.68
CA SER A 60 2.09 -11.71 21.42
C SER A 60 0.82 -10.86 21.29
N ILE A 61 0.42 -10.64 20.03
CA ILE A 61 -0.83 -10.00 19.61
C ILE A 61 -1.68 -11.04 18.91
N LEU A 62 -2.89 -11.29 19.40
CA LEU A 62 -3.87 -12.13 18.72
C LEU A 62 -4.76 -11.26 17.82
N CYS A 63 -4.93 -11.64 16.55
CA CYS A 63 -5.82 -10.94 15.62
C CYS A 63 -6.39 -11.88 14.55
N ASP A 64 -7.36 -11.40 13.76
CA ASP A 64 -7.84 -12.12 12.58
C ASP A 64 -6.68 -12.23 11.57
N GLN A 65 -6.53 -13.38 10.91
CA GLN A 65 -5.48 -13.59 9.90
C GLN A 65 -5.62 -12.64 8.69
N ARG A 66 -6.78 -12.03 8.48
CA ARG A 66 -7.04 -11.05 7.43
C ARG A 66 -6.78 -9.61 7.89
N ALA A 67 -6.55 -9.39 9.19
CA ALA A 67 -6.43 -8.07 9.77
C ALA A 67 -5.30 -7.25 9.13
N HIS A 68 -5.56 -5.96 8.99
CA HIS A 68 -4.66 -5.00 8.36
C HIS A 68 -3.32 -4.91 9.08
N ILE A 69 -3.34 -4.91 10.41
CA ILE A 69 -2.14 -4.88 11.26
C ILE A 69 -1.17 -6.05 11.02
N TYR A 70 -1.69 -7.17 10.48
CA TYR A 70 -0.92 -8.36 10.16
C TYR A 70 -0.53 -8.41 8.68
N LYS A 71 -1.50 -8.27 7.76
CA LYS A 71 -1.27 -8.45 6.32
C LYS A 71 -0.77 -7.22 5.57
N TYR A 72 -1.21 -6.03 5.97
CA TYR A 72 -1.13 -4.82 5.13
C TYR A 72 -0.34 -3.68 5.77
N GLU A 73 0.47 -3.99 6.78
CA GLU A 73 1.34 -3.03 7.48
C GLU A 73 2.81 -3.48 7.50
N SER A 74 3.21 -4.25 6.48
CA SER A 74 4.59 -4.65 6.21
C SER A 74 5.30 -5.31 7.40
N GLY A 75 4.60 -6.14 8.17
CA GLY A 75 5.15 -6.78 9.37
C GLY A 75 5.49 -5.80 10.50
N GLY A 76 4.90 -4.60 10.48
CA GLY A 76 5.20 -3.52 11.42
C GLY A 76 5.07 -3.93 12.89
N ALA A 77 4.11 -4.79 13.23
CA ALA A 77 3.92 -5.25 14.61
C ALA A 77 5.19 -5.95 15.14
N ALA A 78 5.80 -6.84 14.35
CA ALA A 78 7.05 -7.50 14.70
C ALA A 78 8.21 -6.51 14.77
N PHE A 79 8.34 -5.64 13.78
CA PHE A 79 9.47 -4.71 13.67
C PHE A 79 9.45 -3.62 14.75
N HIS A 80 8.30 -2.99 14.98
CA HIS A 80 8.16 -1.83 15.86
C HIS A 80 7.82 -2.19 17.30
N SER A 81 7.01 -3.23 17.50
CA SER A 81 6.54 -3.64 18.83
C SER A 81 7.30 -4.83 19.40
N ALA A 82 8.18 -5.45 18.60
CA ALA A 82 8.93 -6.65 18.99
C ALA A 82 8.00 -7.74 19.56
N ALA A 83 6.85 -7.89 18.90
CA ALA A 83 5.77 -8.76 19.32
C ALA A 83 5.49 -9.81 18.25
N GLN A 84 5.28 -11.05 18.69
CA GLN A 84 4.78 -12.10 17.81
C GLN A 84 3.32 -11.82 17.47
N VAL A 85 2.90 -12.04 16.23
CA VAL A 85 1.48 -12.00 15.86
C VAL A 85 0.96 -13.44 15.81
N ILE A 86 -0.21 -13.67 16.41
CA ILE A 86 -0.98 -14.91 16.35
C ILE A 86 -2.17 -14.65 15.45
N PRO A 87 -2.05 -14.90 14.13
CA PRO A 87 -3.15 -14.75 13.19
C PRO A 87 -4.10 -15.94 13.31
N VAL A 88 -5.40 -15.66 13.46
CA VAL A 88 -6.44 -16.67 13.61
C VAL A 88 -7.41 -16.60 12.44
N LEU A 89 -7.69 -17.74 11.80
CA LEU A 89 -8.80 -17.87 10.87
C LEU A 89 -10.08 -18.11 11.68
N PRO A 90 -11.08 -17.22 11.63
CA PRO A 90 -12.32 -17.46 12.34
C PRO A 90 -13.06 -18.67 11.80
N ALA A 91 -13.59 -19.52 12.68
CA ALA A 91 -14.31 -20.73 12.28
C ALA A 91 -15.57 -20.43 11.45
N ASN A 92 -16.21 -19.27 11.65
CA ASN A 92 -17.38 -18.84 10.90
C ASN A 92 -17.04 -18.13 9.56
N HIS A 93 -15.76 -17.97 9.23
CA HIS A 93 -15.24 -17.24 8.06
C HIS A 93 -15.67 -15.76 7.94
N HIS A 94 -16.37 -15.21 8.94
CA HIS A 94 -16.92 -13.86 8.96
C HIS A 94 -16.12 -12.94 9.87
N HIS A 95 -16.01 -13.29 11.14
CA HIS A 95 -15.41 -12.48 12.21
C HIS A 95 -14.90 -13.37 13.34
N LEU A 96 -13.86 -12.93 14.04
CA LEU A 96 -13.39 -13.62 15.24
C LEU A 96 -14.49 -13.73 16.30
N THR A 97 -14.65 -14.93 16.82
CA THR A 97 -15.53 -15.25 17.96
C THR A 97 -14.72 -15.38 19.24
N LEU A 98 -15.41 -15.37 20.39
CA LEU A 98 -14.83 -15.69 21.67
C LEU A 98 -14.21 -17.09 21.67
N GLU A 99 -14.85 -18.09 21.05
CA GLU A 99 -14.27 -19.44 20.96
C GLU A 99 -12.93 -19.43 20.21
N ASP A 100 -12.85 -18.70 19.09
CA ASP A 100 -11.61 -18.55 18.33
C ASP A 100 -10.51 -17.90 19.20
N VAL A 101 -10.86 -16.86 19.95
CA VAL A 101 -9.92 -16.15 20.85
C VAL A 101 -9.45 -17.07 21.99
N MET A 102 -10.37 -17.76 22.67
CA MET A 102 -10.05 -18.65 23.78
C MET A 102 -9.15 -19.82 23.36
N ALA A 103 -9.38 -20.37 22.18
CA ALA A 103 -8.59 -21.47 21.64
C ALA A 103 -7.15 -21.08 21.27
N ASN A 104 -6.91 -19.79 20.95
CA ASN A 104 -5.63 -19.33 20.41
C ASN A 104 -4.85 -18.38 21.35
N ALA A 105 -5.49 -17.83 22.37
CA ALA A 105 -4.83 -16.96 23.34
C ALA A 105 -3.82 -17.75 24.19
N ILE A 106 -2.58 -17.28 24.22
CA ILE A 106 -1.51 -17.88 25.04
C ILE A 106 -1.58 -17.28 26.44
N LEU A 107 -2.35 -17.93 27.31
CA LEU A 107 -2.49 -17.54 28.72
C LEU A 107 -1.37 -18.10 29.61
N ASN A 108 -0.66 -19.12 29.12
CA ASN A 108 0.46 -19.74 29.83
C ASN A 108 1.68 -18.81 29.84
N ARG A 109 2.36 -18.72 30.99
CA ARG A 109 3.61 -17.96 31.17
C ARG A 109 4.86 -18.83 31.14
N ASP A 110 4.74 -20.06 30.66
CA ASP A 110 5.87 -20.96 30.42
C ASP A 110 6.87 -20.34 29.41
N ILE A 111 8.15 -20.56 29.66
CA ILE A 111 9.26 -19.89 28.95
C ILE A 111 9.35 -20.23 27.45
N HIS A 112 8.67 -21.27 26.98
CA HIS A 112 8.67 -21.66 25.57
C HIS A 112 7.75 -20.78 24.71
N PHE A 113 6.84 -20.00 25.32
CA PHE A 113 5.81 -19.25 24.60
C PHE A 113 5.89 -17.75 24.79
N ALA A 114 5.30 -17.00 23.85
CA ALA A 114 5.07 -15.57 23.94
C ALA A 114 3.65 -15.29 24.48
N PRO A 115 3.46 -14.88 25.76
CA PRO A 115 2.13 -14.67 26.32
C PRO A 115 1.34 -13.61 25.56
N THR A 116 0.05 -13.84 25.36
CA THR A 116 -0.84 -12.87 24.71
C THR A 116 -1.14 -11.74 25.68
N GLU A 117 -0.67 -10.54 25.36
CA GLU A 117 -0.92 -9.32 26.16
C GLU A 117 -1.79 -8.31 25.42
N LEU A 118 -2.11 -8.58 24.14
CA LEU A 118 -3.00 -7.74 23.34
C LEU A 118 -3.88 -8.59 22.40
N ILE A 119 -5.18 -8.34 22.43
CA ILE A 119 -6.11 -8.79 21.38
C ILE A 119 -6.44 -7.59 20.49
N ALA A 120 -6.23 -7.73 19.20
CA ALA A 120 -6.52 -6.70 18.22
C ALA A 120 -7.67 -7.14 17.30
N LEU A 121 -8.78 -6.43 17.38
CA LEU A 121 -9.93 -6.62 16.48
C LEU A 121 -9.91 -5.56 15.38
N GLU A 122 -10.55 -5.86 14.25
CA GLU A 122 -10.77 -4.91 13.16
C GLU A 122 -12.27 -4.84 12.86
N ASN A 123 -12.85 -3.65 12.93
CA ASN A 123 -14.29 -3.47 12.68
C ASN A 123 -14.56 -2.17 11.91
N THR A 124 -14.98 -2.24 10.64
CA THR A 124 -15.23 -3.44 9.83
C THR A 124 -13.95 -4.13 9.33
N LEU A 125 -13.96 -5.45 9.17
CA LEU A 125 -12.93 -6.21 8.44
C LEU A 125 -13.48 -6.64 7.08
N ASN A 126 -12.87 -6.23 5.96
CA ASN A 126 -13.42 -6.49 4.60
C ASN A 126 -14.91 -6.09 4.44
N GLY A 127 -15.36 -5.09 5.20
CA GLY A 127 -16.74 -4.61 5.16
C GLY A 127 -17.72 -5.34 6.08
N THR A 128 -17.31 -6.46 6.69
CA THR A 128 -18.13 -7.20 7.67
C THR A 128 -18.07 -6.56 9.05
N ILE A 129 -19.17 -6.66 9.78
CA ILE A 129 -19.37 -6.15 11.12
C ILE A 129 -19.22 -7.29 12.12
N ILE A 130 -18.37 -7.09 13.13
CA ILE A 130 -18.38 -7.95 14.32
C ILE A 130 -19.59 -7.53 15.18
N PRO A 131 -20.53 -8.43 15.50
CA PRO A 131 -21.64 -8.11 16.38
C PRO A 131 -21.14 -7.58 17.72
N GLN A 132 -21.75 -6.52 18.24
CA GLN A 132 -21.26 -5.89 19.48
C GLN A 132 -21.31 -6.84 20.69
N ALA A 133 -22.30 -7.75 20.74
CA ALA A 133 -22.36 -8.78 21.78
C ALA A 133 -21.14 -9.71 21.77
N GLU A 134 -20.61 -10.04 20.58
CA GLU A 134 -19.40 -10.84 20.42
C GLU A 134 -18.17 -10.06 20.91
N VAL A 135 -18.06 -8.78 20.53
CA VAL A 135 -17.00 -7.88 21.02
C VAL A 135 -17.00 -7.79 22.55
N LEU A 136 -18.18 -7.67 23.16
CA LEU A 136 -18.33 -7.61 24.62
C LEU A 136 -17.89 -8.91 25.29
N SER A 137 -18.22 -10.06 24.68
CA SER A 137 -17.83 -11.39 25.19
C SER A 137 -16.31 -11.59 25.13
N ILE A 138 -15.68 -11.18 24.02
CA ILE A 138 -14.21 -11.17 23.87
C ILE A 138 -13.57 -10.23 24.90
N ALA A 139 -14.15 -9.06 25.14
CA ALA A 139 -13.63 -8.10 26.10
C ALA A 139 -13.73 -8.57 27.55
N GLU A 140 -14.82 -9.22 27.92
CA GLU A 140 -14.94 -9.85 29.25
C GLU A 140 -13.84 -10.90 29.46
N PHE A 141 -13.62 -11.77 28.47
CA PHE A 141 -12.53 -12.74 28.52
C PHE A 141 -11.15 -12.06 28.62
N ALA A 142 -10.86 -11.07 27.75
CA ALA A 142 -9.59 -10.36 27.72
C ALA A 142 -9.29 -9.70 29.08
N HIS A 143 -10.24 -8.93 29.61
CA HIS A 143 -10.09 -8.23 30.88
C HIS A 143 -9.96 -9.17 32.07
N SER A 144 -10.67 -10.31 32.08
CA SER A 144 -10.54 -11.31 33.14
C SER A 144 -9.13 -11.93 33.22
N HIS A 145 -8.38 -11.88 32.12
CA HIS A 145 -6.99 -12.34 32.03
C HIS A 145 -5.96 -11.21 32.04
N GLY A 146 -6.38 -9.95 32.18
CA GLY A 146 -5.50 -8.78 32.14
C GLY A 146 -4.92 -8.48 30.76
N ILE A 147 -5.54 -8.98 29.68
CA ILE A 147 -5.14 -8.75 28.29
C ILE A 147 -5.80 -7.45 27.82
N ALA A 148 -5.00 -6.55 27.22
CA ALA A 148 -5.54 -5.32 26.64
C ALA A 148 -6.23 -5.60 25.30
N MET A 149 -7.10 -4.69 24.89
CA MET A 149 -7.73 -4.69 23.58
C MET A 149 -7.42 -3.44 22.76
N HIS A 150 -7.16 -3.65 21.48
CA HIS A 150 -7.05 -2.61 20.46
C HIS A 150 -8.06 -2.83 19.35
N LEU A 151 -8.68 -1.75 18.87
CA LEU A 151 -9.55 -1.80 17.70
C LEU A 151 -8.91 -1.05 16.54
N ASP A 152 -8.62 -1.76 15.45
CA ASP A 152 -8.54 -1.12 14.14
C ASP A 152 -9.97 -0.78 13.67
N GLY A 153 -10.36 0.43 14.00
CA GLY A 153 -11.64 1.03 13.63
C GLY A 153 -11.54 1.88 12.37
N ALA A 154 -10.67 1.53 11.42
CA ALA A 154 -10.49 2.26 10.16
C ALA A 154 -11.82 2.61 9.45
N ARG A 155 -12.87 1.79 9.65
CA ARG A 155 -14.22 2.03 9.14
C ARG A 155 -15.30 1.94 10.21
N LEU A 156 -14.97 2.17 11.48
CA LEU A 156 -15.93 2.08 12.60
C LEU A 156 -17.10 3.07 12.45
N TRP A 157 -16.90 4.18 11.72
CA TRP A 157 -17.97 5.10 11.32
C TRP A 157 -19.09 4.40 10.54
N HIS A 158 -18.76 3.41 9.70
CA HIS A 158 -19.75 2.62 8.97
C HIS A 158 -20.53 1.70 9.93
N VAL A 159 -19.85 1.09 10.91
CA VAL A 159 -20.49 0.24 11.92
C VAL A 159 -21.50 1.04 12.73
N ALA A 160 -21.09 2.21 13.24
CA ALA A 160 -21.96 3.09 14.02
C ALA A 160 -23.23 3.51 13.28
N VAL A 161 -23.10 3.76 11.97
CA VAL A 161 -24.22 4.16 11.12
C VAL A 161 -25.13 2.98 10.77
N GLU A 162 -24.57 1.84 10.36
CA GLU A 162 -25.36 0.67 9.95
C GLU A 162 -26.11 0.06 11.16
N THR A 163 -25.46 -0.01 12.32
CA THR A 163 -26.05 -0.60 13.53
C THR A 163 -26.89 0.39 14.34
N GLY A 164 -26.71 1.69 14.12
CA GLY A 164 -27.27 2.74 14.99
C GLY A 164 -26.61 2.83 16.38
N THR A 165 -25.56 2.04 16.64
CA THR A 165 -24.87 2.02 17.92
C THR A 165 -23.91 3.21 18.05
N PRO A 166 -23.98 4.01 19.13
CA PRO A 166 -23.07 5.13 19.33
C PRO A 166 -21.60 4.69 19.39
N LEU A 167 -20.69 5.51 18.83
CA LEU A 167 -19.25 5.25 18.89
C LEU A 167 -18.73 5.08 20.33
N SER A 168 -19.33 5.77 21.30
CA SER A 168 -18.97 5.60 22.72
C SER A 168 -19.21 4.18 23.23
N GLU A 169 -20.26 3.51 22.75
CA GLU A 169 -20.59 2.13 23.12
C GLU A 169 -19.71 1.14 22.34
N LEU A 170 -19.55 1.36 21.02
CA LEU A 170 -18.68 0.52 20.19
C LEU A 170 -17.22 0.54 20.68
N CYS A 171 -16.72 1.71 21.08
CA CYS A 171 -15.35 1.87 21.56
C CYS A 171 -15.16 1.49 23.03
N ALA A 172 -16.22 1.44 23.85
CA ALA A 172 -16.12 1.19 25.29
C ALA A 172 -15.23 -0.02 25.66
N PRO A 173 -15.34 -1.18 24.98
CA PRO A 173 -14.61 -2.40 25.38
C PRO A 173 -13.10 -2.38 25.11
N PHE A 174 -12.56 -1.35 24.44
CA PHE A 174 -11.17 -1.31 23.99
C PHE A 174 -10.35 -0.27 24.75
N GLU A 175 -9.12 -0.59 25.17
CA GLU A 175 -8.21 0.41 25.75
C GLU A 175 -7.80 1.46 24.72
N SER A 176 -7.70 1.09 23.44
CA SER A 176 -7.42 2.03 22.36
C SER A 176 -8.11 1.69 21.04
N VAL A 177 -8.44 2.73 20.27
CA VAL A 177 -9.12 2.59 18.97
C VAL A 177 -8.46 3.50 17.94
N SER A 178 -8.24 2.98 16.74
CA SER A 178 -7.75 3.71 15.57
C SER A 178 -8.94 4.04 14.64
N LEU A 179 -9.13 5.31 14.26
CA LEU A 179 -10.26 5.78 13.46
C LEU A 179 -9.78 6.56 12.24
N CYS A 180 -9.93 5.99 11.03
CA CYS A 180 -9.51 6.69 9.82
C CYS A 180 -10.52 7.77 9.39
N PHE A 181 -10.00 8.88 8.85
CA PHE A 181 -10.80 9.90 8.17
C PHE A 181 -10.63 9.83 6.64
N SER A 182 -9.48 9.34 6.17
CA SER A 182 -9.10 9.35 4.76
C SER A 182 -9.57 8.15 3.95
N LYS A 183 -10.73 7.60 4.31
CA LYS A 183 -11.39 6.47 3.60
C LYS A 183 -12.78 6.92 3.13
N GLY A 184 -13.84 6.25 3.55
CA GLY A 184 -15.22 6.56 3.17
C GLY A 184 -15.68 7.97 3.55
N LEU A 185 -15.04 8.61 4.54
CA LEU A 185 -15.34 9.98 4.94
C LEU A 185 -14.69 11.04 4.03
N GLY A 186 -13.74 10.68 3.15
CA GLY A 186 -13.20 11.59 2.14
C GLY A 186 -12.33 12.75 2.65
N ALA A 187 -11.80 12.69 3.88
CA ALA A 187 -10.71 13.59 4.26
C ALA A 187 -9.44 13.25 3.44
N PRO A 188 -8.61 14.22 3.05
CA PRO A 188 -7.44 13.93 2.21
C PRO A 188 -6.37 13.11 2.94
N VAL A 189 -6.18 13.35 4.24
CA VAL A 189 -5.17 12.71 5.08
C VAL A 189 -5.75 12.53 6.47
N GLY A 190 -5.39 11.43 7.10
CA GLY A 190 -5.41 11.34 8.55
C GLY A 190 -6.24 10.20 9.14
N SER A 191 -5.83 9.84 10.34
CA SER A 191 -6.51 8.95 11.26
C SER A 191 -6.48 9.57 12.67
N CYS A 192 -7.13 8.93 13.62
CA CYS A 192 -7.07 9.31 15.02
C CYS A 192 -6.94 8.09 15.91
N LEU A 193 -5.95 8.12 16.80
CA LEU A 193 -5.81 7.14 17.87
C LEU A 193 -6.48 7.70 19.12
N VAL A 194 -7.41 6.97 19.71
CA VAL A 194 -8.08 7.33 20.97
C VAL A 194 -7.80 6.33 22.07
N GLY A 195 -7.87 6.77 23.33
CA GLY A 195 -7.65 5.94 24.51
C GLY A 195 -7.66 6.76 25.80
N THR A 196 -7.08 6.22 26.86
CA THR A 196 -6.89 6.98 28.11
C THR A 196 -5.90 8.14 27.91
N ALA A 197 -5.97 9.17 28.76
CA ALA A 197 -5.06 10.31 28.71
C ALA A 197 -3.60 9.88 28.87
N ALA A 198 -3.32 8.94 29.78
CA ALA A 198 -1.99 8.38 29.99
C ALA A 198 -1.47 7.59 28.77
N PHE A 199 -2.35 6.82 28.12
CA PHE A 199 -2.01 6.10 26.89
C PHE A 199 -1.66 7.08 25.76
N ILE A 200 -2.50 8.09 25.52
CA ILE A 200 -2.29 9.08 24.46
C ILE A 200 -1.05 9.95 24.70
N GLN A 201 -0.75 10.29 25.95
CA GLN A 201 0.49 11.01 26.31
C GLN A 201 1.73 10.19 25.92
N ARG A 202 1.72 8.87 26.16
CA ARG A 202 2.80 7.97 25.71
C ARG A 202 2.82 7.85 24.18
N ALA A 203 1.67 7.63 23.55
CA ALA A 203 1.55 7.52 22.10
C ALA A 203 2.11 8.76 21.37
N ARG A 204 1.97 9.95 21.95
CA ARG A 204 2.54 11.19 21.39
C ARG A 204 4.07 11.17 21.28
N HIS A 205 4.76 10.50 22.20
CA HIS A 205 6.22 10.30 22.12
C HIS A 205 6.58 9.39 20.94
N PHE A 206 5.89 8.26 20.79
CA PHE A 206 6.09 7.38 19.65
C PHE A 206 5.72 8.04 18.32
N ARG A 207 4.64 8.83 18.27
CA ARG A 207 4.31 9.66 17.09
C ARG A 207 5.46 10.58 16.70
N LYS A 208 6.16 11.17 17.68
CA LYS A 208 7.32 12.01 17.41
C LYS A 208 8.50 11.21 16.85
N LEU A 209 8.78 10.04 17.40
CA LEU A 209 9.85 9.14 16.94
C LEU A 209 9.59 8.59 15.53
N PHE A 210 8.34 8.26 15.21
CA PHE A 210 7.92 7.74 13.91
C PHE A 210 7.81 8.82 12.82
N GLY A 211 8.19 10.07 13.13
CA GLY A 211 8.11 11.19 12.18
C GLY A 211 6.69 11.75 11.96
N GLY A 212 5.67 11.26 12.67
CA GLY A 212 4.29 11.74 12.60
C GLY A 212 4.02 13.06 13.34
N GLY A 213 5.00 13.58 14.07
CA GLY A 213 4.92 14.88 14.76
C GLY A 213 5.07 16.07 13.81
N MET A 214 4.05 16.27 12.97
CA MET A 214 3.93 17.33 11.98
C MET A 214 3.70 18.71 12.64
N ARG A 215 3.91 19.79 11.87
CA ARG A 215 3.78 21.19 12.31
C ARG A 215 2.36 21.73 12.04
N GLN A 216 2.16 22.46 10.96
CA GLN A 216 0.90 23.12 10.60
C GLN A 216 -0.17 22.15 10.08
N THR A 217 -0.66 21.28 10.96
CA THR A 217 -1.65 20.24 10.65
C THR A 217 -3.09 20.73 10.61
N GLY A 218 -3.35 21.99 10.99
CA GLY A 218 -4.71 22.48 11.18
C GLY A 218 -5.62 22.37 9.94
N ALA A 219 -5.08 22.54 8.73
CA ALA A 219 -5.85 22.33 7.50
C ALA A 219 -6.30 20.86 7.33
N LEU A 220 -5.43 19.89 7.66
CA LEU A 220 -5.76 18.46 7.61
C LEU A 220 -6.77 18.10 8.69
N ALA A 221 -6.56 18.61 9.92
CA ALA A 221 -7.49 18.39 11.02
C ALA A 221 -8.87 19.00 10.75
N ALA A 222 -8.94 20.18 10.15
CA ALA A 222 -10.19 20.81 9.76
C ALA A 222 -10.90 20.04 8.65
N ALA A 223 -10.17 19.48 7.67
CA ALA A 223 -10.76 18.61 6.65
C ALA A 223 -11.37 17.33 7.28
N ALA A 224 -10.66 16.71 8.23
CA ALA A 224 -11.18 15.57 8.99
C ALA A 224 -12.40 15.94 9.85
N ALA A 225 -12.38 17.09 10.54
CA ALA A 225 -13.52 17.57 11.33
C ALA A 225 -14.76 17.82 10.45
N TYR A 226 -14.55 18.39 9.26
CA TYR A 226 -15.61 18.57 8.27
C TYR A 226 -16.17 17.21 7.81
N ALA A 227 -15.29 16.23 7.54
CA ALA A 227 -15.68 14.89 7.14
C ALA A 227 -16.53 14.19 8.21
N VAL A 228 -16.11 14.24 9.47
CA VAL A 228 -16.87 13.69 10.61
C VAL A 228 -18.26 14.32 10.70
N THR A 229 -18.35 15.65 10.56
CA THR A 229 -19.61 16.39 10.76
C THR A 229 -20.56 16.24 9.57
N HIS A 230 -20.05 16.26 8.35
CA HIS A 230 -20.86 16.39 7.14
C HIS A 230 -20.90 15.15 6.26
N HIS A 231 -19.91 14.25 6.36
CA HIS A 231 -19.85 13.06 5.50
C HIS A 231 -20.26 11.78 6.21
N VAL A 232 -20.11 11.67 7.54
CA VAL A 232 -20.69 10.55 8.31
C VAL A 232 -22.20 10.41 8.08
N PRO A 233 -23.01 11.50 8.07
CA PRO A 233 -24.44 11.40 7.77
C PRO A 233 -24.78 10.93 6.34
N LEU A 234 -23.80 10.86 5.43
CA LEU A 234 -23.98 10.38 4.06
C LEU A 234 -23.77 8.86 3.94
N LEU A 235 -23.18 8.22 4.96
CA LEU A 235 -22.90 6.79 4.95
C LEU A 235 -24.14 5.89 4.79
N PRO A 236 -25.34 6.20 5.31
CA PRO A 236 -26.52 5.36 5.06
C PRO A 236 -26.80 5.20 3.56
N LYS A 237 -26.69 6.30 2.80
CA LYS A 237 -26.87 6.29 1.34
C LYS A 237 -25.78 5.46 0.64
N VAL A 238 -24.55 5.48 1.17
CA VAL A 238 -23.45 4.63 0.66
C VAL A 238 -23.81 3.15 0.86
N HIS A 239 -24.30 2.78 2.05
CA HIS A 239 -24.70 1.40 2.36
C HIS A 239 -25.89 0.94 1.50
N GLU A 240 -26.91 1.79 1.32
CA GLU A 240 -28.03 1.51 0.41
C GLU A 240 -27.57 1.28 -1.04
N LEU A 241 -26.60 2.08 -1.49
CA LEU A 241 -26.05 1.96 -2.83
C LEU A 241 -25.21 0.68 -2.97
N SER A 242 -24.44 0.28 -1.95
CA SER A 242 -23.78 -1.02 -1.89
C SER A 242 -24.78 -2.18 -1.96
N LYS A 243 -25.86 -2.15 -1.17
CA LYS A 243 -26.91 -3.17 -1.21
C LYS A 243 -27.59 -3.23 -2.60
N THR A 244 -27.69 -2.10 -3.29
CA THR A 244 -28.22 -2.05 -4.66
C THR A 244 -27.27 -2.69 -5.67
N LEU A 245 -25.97 -2.42 -5.54
CA LEU A 245 -24.93 -3.06 -6.34
C LEU A 245 -24.91 -4.58 -6.12
N GLU A 246 -24.95 -5.05 -4.87
CA GLU A 246 -25.05 -6.48 -4.55
C GLU A 246 -26.23 -7.14 -5.27
N ARG A 247 -27.45 -6.63 -5.07
CA ARG A 247 -28.65 -7.21 -5.70
C ARG A 247 -28.54 -7.24 -7.22
N GLY A 248 -28.00 -6.18 -7.83
CA GLY A 248 -27.83 -6.11 -9.28
C GLY A 248 -26.84 -7.14 -9.82
N LEU A 249 -25.76 -7.42 -9.08
CA LEU A 249 -24.79 -8.47 -9.43
C LEU A 249 -25.37 -9.87 -9.24
N GLU A 250 -26.12 -10.11 -8.15
CA GLU A 250 -26.83 -11.38 -7.93
C GLU A 250 -27.87 -11.64 -9.03
N GLU A 251 -28.68 -10.64 -9.38
CA GLU A 251 -29.66 -10.75 -10.46
C GLU A 251 -29.00 -11.01 -11.83
N ALA A 252 -27.76 -10.58 -12.04
CA ALA A 252 -27.01 -10.88 -13.24
C ALA A 252 -26.49 -12.33 -13.27
N GLY A 253 -26.41 -12.98 -12.11
CA GLY A 253 -25.92 -14.35 -11.93
C GLY A 253 -24.51 -14.46 -11.35
N CYS A 254 -23.90 -13.35 -10.91
CA CYS A 254 -22.62 -13.39 -10.21
C CYS A 254 -22.77 -14.05 -8.82
N GLU A 255 -21.73 -14.71 -8.35
CA GLU A 255 -21.67 -15.20 -6.97
C GLU A 255 -21.25 -14.07 -6.02
N ILE A 256 -21.90 -13.95 -4.85
CA ILE A 256 -21.50 -12.99 -3.82
C ILE A 256 -20.64 -13.70 -2.77
N LEU A 257 -19.34 -13.42 -2.81
CA LEU A 257 -18.33 -13.96 -1.89
C LEU A 257 -18.39 -13.32 -0.50
N SER A 258 -18.80 -12.05 -0.42
CA SER A 258 -19.06 -11.35 0.85
C SER A 258 -20.14 -10.29 0.65
N ARG A 259 -21.15 -10.35 1.54
CA ARG A 259 -22.31 -9.48 1.54
C ARG A 259 -21.97 -8.03 1.92
N ALA A 260 -22.76 -7.10 1.40
CA ALA A 260 -22.74 -5.67 1.65
C ALA A 260 -23.40 -5.33 3.00
N GLU A 261 -22.72 -5.68 4.09
CA GLU A 261 -23.12 -5.19 5.41
C GLU A 261 -22.86 -3.69 5.57
N THR A 262 -21.85 -3.16 4.86
CA THR A 262 -21.54 -1.74 4.86
C THR A 262 -21.28 -1.21 3.45
N CYS A 263 -20.04 -0.85 3.12
CA CYS A 263 -19.69 -0.20 1.86
C CYS A 263 -18.88 -1.07 0.88
N MET A 264 -18.69 -2.34 1.20
CA MET A 264 -17.91 -3.28 0.38
C MET A 264 -18.76 -4.45 -0.07
N ILE A 265 -18.47 -4.94 -1.26
CA ILE A 265 -18.98 -6.20 -1.80
C ILE A 265 -17.80 -6.97 -2.35
N PHE A 266 -17.78 -8.27 -2.13
CA PHE A 266 -16.90 -9.18 -2.85
C PHE A 266 -17.79 -10.10 -3.68
N PHE A 267 -17.51 -10.19 -4.98
CA PHE A 267 -18.30 -10.99 -5.92
C PHE A 267 -17.38 -11.74 -6.88
N ASP A 268 -17.87 -12.82 -7.46
CA ASP A 268 -17.23 -13.57 -8.56
C ASP A 268 -18.13 -13.55 -9.81
N PRO A 269 -17.65 -12.99 -10.95
CA PRO A 269 -18.37 -13.05 -12.23
C PRO A 269 -18.18 -14.36 -13.00
N ASN A 270 -17.29 -15.27 -12.59
CA ASN A 270 -17.07 -16.53 -13.31
C ASN A 270 -18.35 -17.35 -13.60
N PRO A 271 -19.36 -17.42 -12.70
CA PRO A 271 -20.59 -18.15 -12.98
C PRO A 271 -21.38 -17.66 -14.21
N ILE A 272 -21.17 -16.41 -14.64
CA ILE A 272 -21.78 -15.87 -15.87
C ILE A 272 -20.86 -15.98 -17.10
N GLY A 273 -19.73 -16.70 -16.99
CA GLY A 273 -18.75 -16.87 -18.07
C GLY A 273 -17.85 -15.66 -18.30
N VAL A 274 -17.73 -14.76 -17.31
CA VAL A 274 -16.96 -13.53 -17.38
C VAL A 274 -15.85 -13.55 -16.34
N ASP A 275 -14.62 -13.24 -16.74
CA ASP A 275 -13.52 -13.02 -15.80
C ASP A 275 -13.34 -11.52 -15.46
N TYR A 276 -12.58 -11.22 -14.41
CA TYR A 276 -12.36 -9.82 -13.98
C TYR A 276 -11.64 -8.96 -15.01
N SER A 277 -10.77 -9.54 -15.84
CA SER A 277 -10.02 -8.78 -16.84
C SER A 277 -10.91 -8.35 -18.00
N GLU A 278 -11.81 -9.23 -18.44
CA GLU A 278 -12.85 -8.91 -19.42
C GLU A 278 -13.80 -7.84 -18.87
N LEU A 279 -14.25 -8.01 -17.62
CA LEU A 279 -15.12 -7.04 -16.96
C LEU A 279 -14.45 -5.66 -16.82
N ASP A 280 -13.19 -5.59 -16.38
CA ASP A 280 -12.46 -4.32 -16.28
C ASP A 280 -12.28 -3.68 -17.66
N ALA A 281 -11.90 -4.45 -18.69
CA ALA A 281 -11.74 -3.93 -20.04
C ALA A 281 -13.04 -3.32 -20.60
N ARG A 282 -14.19 -3.96 -20.36
CA ARG A 282 -15.48 -3.42 -20.80
C ARG A 282 -15.97 -2.26 -19.95
N ALA A 283 -15.80 -2.33 -18.63
CA ALA A 283 -16.11 -1.24 -17.71
C ALA A 283 -15.27 0.01 -18.06
N ALA A 284 -14.03 -0.21 -18.48
CA ALA A 284 -13.12 0.83 -18.93
C ALA A 284 -13.51 1.51 -20.24
N ALA A 285 -14.30 0.83 -21.07
CA ALA A 285 -14.78 1.31 -22.37
C ALA A 285 -16.14 2.01 -22.31
N LEU A 286 -16.78 2.07 -21.14
CA LEU A 286 -18.00 2.85 -20.93
C LEU A 286 -17.74 4.35 -21.19
N PRO A 287 -18.77 5.13 -21.58
CA PRO A 287 -18.63 6.57 -21.78
C PRO A 287 -18.06 7.31 -20.57
N GLU A 288 -18.44 6.88 -19.37
CA GLU A 288 -17.82 7.24 -18.09
C GLU A 288 -17.07 6.00 -17.57
N PRO A 289 -15.74 5.91 -17.79
CA PRO A 289 -14.98 4.71 -17.51
C PRO A 289 -15.02 4.29 -16.04
N ILE A 290 -15.32 3.02 -15.80
CA ILE A 290 -15.21 2.38 -14.50
C ILE A 290 -13.95 1.49 -14.51
N ARG A 291 -13.21 1.48 -13.40
CA ARG A 291 -12.04 0.61 -13.21
C ARG A 291 -12.33 -0.39 -12.11
N ILE A 292 -12.06 -1.65 -12.38
CA ILE A 292 -12.31 -2.77 -11.47
C ILE A 292 -11.01 -3.55 -11.30
N SER A 293 -10.71 -3.95 -10.07
CA SER A 293 -9.52 -4.72 -9.76
C SER A 293 -9.89 -5.88 -8.84
N GLY A 294 -10.13 -7.04 -9.45
CA GLY A 294 -10.55 -8.26 -8.78
C GLY A 294 -11.94 -8.17 -8.16
N SER A 295 -12.18 -8.99 -7.14
CA SER A 295 -13.49 -9.21 -6.54
C SER A 295 -14.03 -8.05 -5.71
N ARG A 296 -13.17 -7.14 -5.23
CA ARG A 296 -13.54 -6.15 -4.21
C ARG A 296 -14.06 -4.85 -4.83
N LEU A 297 -15.34 -4.57 -4.64
CA LEU A 297 -15.96 -3.28 -4.95
C LEU A 297 -16.17 -2.46 -3.67
N VAL A 298 -15.84 -1.17 -3.72
CA VAL A 298 -15.99 -0.26 -2.57
C VAL A 298 -16.78 0.98 -3.00
N VAL A 299 -17.95 1.16 -2.39
CA VAL A 299 -18.79 2.35 -2.61
C VAL A 299 -18.40 3.42 -1.59
N HIS A 300 -18.34 4.68 -2.01
CA HIS A 300 -18.02 5.80 -1.13
C HIS A 300 -18.89 7.02 -1.45
N ILE A 301 -18.76 8.07 -0.65
CA ILE A 301 -19.59 9.29 -0.73
C ILE A 301 -19.53 10.04 -2.07
N GLN A 302 -18.59 9.70 -2.97
CA GLN A 302 -18.48 10.26 -4.31
C GLN A 302 -18.87 9.26 -5.41
N THR A 303 -19.17 8.01 -5.06
CA THR A 303 -19.71 7.04 -6.02
C THR A 303 -21.10 7.51 -6.42
N SER A 304 -21.31 7.75 -7.71
CA SER A 304 -22.61 8.15 -8.23
C SER A 304 -23.55 6.95 -8.33
N PRO A 305 -24.87 7.13 -8.15
CA PRO A 305 -25.84 6.08 -8.45
C PRO A 305 -25.78 5.62 -9.92
N ALA A 306 -25.43 6.52 -10.84
CA ALA A 306 -25.26 6.21 -12.25
C ALA A 306 -24.13 5.20 -12.48
N ALA A 307 -22.95 5.38 -11.87
CA ALA A 307 -21.84 4.44 -12.02
C ALA A 307 -22.21 3.02 -11.53
N VAL A 308 -23.01 2.92 -10.47
CA VAL A 308 -23.51 1.62 -10.00
C VAL A 308 -24.53 1.02 -10.98
N ALA A 309 -25.46 1.83 -11.49
CA ALA A 309 -26.42 1.38 -12.50
C ALA A 309 -25.73 0.92 -13.80
N ASP A 310 -24.73 1.67 -14.27
CA ASP A 310 -23.96 1.37 -15.47
C ASP A 310 -23.18 0.07 -15.32
N LEU A 311 -22.55 -0.16 -14.15
CA LEU A 311 -21.86 -1.41 -13.87
C LEU A 311 -22.84 -2.59 -13.83
N ILE A 312 -23.98 -2.46 -13.15
CA ILE A 312 -25.00 -3.52 -13.12
C ILE A 312 -25.49 -3.84 -14.53
N LEU A 313 -25.79 -2.80 -15.33
CA LEU A 313 -26.27 -2.97 -16.70
C LEU A 313 -25.22 -3.67 -17.56
N LEU A 314 -23.96 -3.26 -17.45
CA LEU A 314 -22.84 -3.91 -18.15
C LEU A 314 -22.75 -5.39 -17.80
N VAL A 315 -22.73 -5.73 -16.51
CA VAL A 315 -22.62 -7.14 -16.06
C VAL A 315 -23.82 -7.96 -16.55
N LYS A 316 -25.04 -7.42 -16.49
CA LYS A 316 -26.24 -8.08 -17.03
C LYS A 316 -26.14 -8.29 -18.55
N THR A 317 -25.60 -7.31 -19.27
CA THR A 317 -25.42 -7.39 -20.72
C THR A 317 -24.38 -8.46 -21.08
N MET A 318 -23.27 -8.50 -20.35
CA MET A 318 -22.24 -9.54 -20.51
C MET A 318 -22.80 -10.94 -20.22
N ALA A 319 -23.62 -11.09 -19.18
CA ALA A 319 -24.28 -12.35 -18.87
C ALA A 319 -25.23 -12.80 -20.00
N GLU A 320 -26.00 -11.88 -20.59
CA GLU A 320 -26.88 -12.16 -21.74
C GLU A 320 -26.08 -12.55 -23.00
N GLU A 321 -24.99 -11.85 -23.30
CA GLU A 321 -24.08 -12.18 -24.40
C GLU A 321 -23.49 -13.58 -24.25
N LYS A 322 -22.98 -13.93 -23.06
CA LYS A 322 -22.42 -15.27 -22.78
C LYS A 322 -23.49 -16.37 -22.91
N ARG A 323 -24.71 -16.14 -22.40
CA ARG A 323 -25.83 -17.08 -22.60
C ARG A 323 -26.14 -17.29 -24.08
N ALA A 324 -26.16 -16.22 -24.87
CA ALA A 324 -26.40 -16.31 -26.32
C ALA A 324 -25.30 -17.06 -27.09
N GLU A 325 -24.06 -17.05 -26.58
CA GLU A 325 -22.92 -17.82 -27.11
C GLU A 325 -22.96 -19.32 -26.75
N GLY A 326 -23.99 -19.77 -26.03
CA GLY A 326 -24.17 -21.17 -25.63
C GLY A 326 -23.60 -21.50 -24.25
N HIS A 327 -23.30 -20.49 -23.44
CA HIS A 327 -23.09 -20.68 -22.00
C HIS A 327 -24.46 -20.76 -21.28
N ASP A 328 -25.23 -21.83 -21.56
CA ASP A 328 -26.54 -22.08 -20.92
C ASP A 328 -26.36 -22.60 -19.49
N GLU A 329 -26.61 -21.72 -18.50
CA GLU A 329 -26.94 -21.98 -17.07
C GLU A 329 -26.02 -22.90 -16.23
N PRO A 330 -26.06 -22.80 -14.88
CA PRO A 330 -24.85 -22.94 -14.07
C PRO A 330 -24.28 -24.34 -14.15
N PHE A 331 -22.96 -24.41 -14.31
CA PHE A 331 -22.15 -25.62 -14.25
C PHE A 331 -22.20 -26.22 -12.83
N VAL A 332 -23.35 -26.76 -12.42
CA VAL A 332 -23.56 -27.31 -11.06
C VAL A 332 -22.92 -28.69 -10.89
N ASP A 333 -22.48 -29.36 -11.97
CA ASP A 333 -21.97 -30.73 -11.87
C ASP A 333 -20.45 -30.89 -11.94
N ALA A 334 -19.65 -29.83 -12.17
CA ALA A 334 -18.19 -29.95 -12.06
C ALA A 334 -17.53 -28.98 -11.07
N VAL A 335 -18.31 -28.17 -10.36
CA VAL A 335 -17.82 -27.51 -9.14
C VAL A 335 -17.58 -28.54 -8.01
N HIS A 336 -18.30 -29.67 -7.96
CA HIS A 336 -18.02 -30.69 -6.92
C HIS A 336 -16.78 -31.55 -7.18
N GLN A 337 -16.34 -31.72 -8.44
CA GLN A 337 -15.06 -32.38 -8.74
C GLN A 337 -13.89 -31.40 -8.65
N VAL A 338 -14.08 -30.15 -9.09
CA VAL A 338 -13.05 -29.12 -9.00
C VAL A 338 -12.84 -28.66 -7.56
N ASN A 339 -13.83 -28.68 -6.66
CA ASN A 339 -13.62 -28.24 -5.27
C ASN A 339 -12.90 -29.30 -4.40
N VAL A 340 -13.07 -30.59 -4.71
CA VAL A 340 -12.31 -31.69 -4.05
C VAL A 340 -10.90 -31.78 -4.61
N ASP A 341 -10.73 -31.55 -5.92
CA ASP A 341 -9.40 -31.47 -6.53
C ASP A 341 -8.71 -30.13 -6.21
N SER A 342 -9.42 -29.03 -5.95
CA SER A 342 -8.83 -27.75 -5.51
C SER A 342 -8.50 -27.75 -4.03
N GLU A 343 -9.28 -28.41 -3.15
CA GLU A 343 -8.86 -28.63 -1.77
C GLU A 343 -7.71 -29.64 -1.68
N ARG A 344 -7.68 -30.68 -2.55
CA ARG A 344 -6.53 -31.59 -2.67
C ARG A 344 -5.32 -30.90 -3.28
N GLU A 345 -5.49 -30.08 -4.30
CA GLU A 345 -4.44 -29.26 -4.91
C GLU A 345 -3.99 -28.18 -3.94
N TRP A 346 -4.88 -27.56 -3.15
CA TRP A 346 -4.52 -26.60 -2.10
C TRP A 346 -3.79 -27.27 -0.95
N THR A 347 -4.21 -28.47 -0.53
CA THR A 347 -3.52 -29.28 0.47
C THR A 347 -2.17 -29.81 -0.07
N ARG A 348 -2.10 -30.15 -1.36
CA ARG A 348 -0.87 -30.54 -2.06
C ARG A 348 0.07 -29.35 -2.20
N MET A 349 -0.42 -28.20 -2.65
CA MET A 349 0.29 -26.93 -2.78
C MET A 349 0.73 -26.40 -1.43
N SER A 350 -0.07 -26.54 -0.37
CA SER A 350 0.28 -26.15 1.01
C SER A 350 1.34 -27.07 1.60
N ASN A 351 1.29 -28.39 1.35
CA ASN A 351 2.33 -29.33 1.77
C ASN A 351 3.60 -29.21 0.91
N GLU A 352 3.46 -28.89 -0.38
CA GLU A 352 4.54 -28.48 -1.27
C GLU A 352 5.12 -27.13 -0.84
N PHE A 353 4.34 -26.20 -0.28
CA PHE A 353 4.81 -24.93 0.30
C PHE A 353 5.67 -25.15 1.56
N ILE A 354 5.32 -26.12 2.39
CA ILE A 354 6.08 -26.48 3.59
C ILE A 354 7.40 -27.18 3.21
N ASN A 355 7.38 -28.08 2.22
CA ASN A 355 8.59 -28.72 1.70
C ASN A 355 9.42 -27.78 0.80
N ALA A 356 8.78 -26.84 0.11
CA ALA A 356 9.40 -25.74 -0.60
C ALA A 356 10.08 -24.80 0.38
N GLY A 357 9.51 -24.47 1.54
CA GLY A 357 10.18 -23.67 2.57
C GLY A 357 11.53 -24.24 3.05
N TYR A 358 11.69 -25.57 3.06
CA TYR A 358 12.99 -26.21 3.35
C TYR A 358 13.98 -26.11 2.18
N ARG A 359 13.51 -26.25 0.94
CA ARG A 359 14.34 -26.05 -0.28
C ARG A 359 14.65 -24.57 -0.53
N GLU A 360 13.69 -23.68 -0.33
CA GLU A 360 13.78 -22.22 -0.32
C GLU A 360 14.65 -21.73 0.81
N GLY A 361 14.77 -22.40 1.96
CA GLY A 361 15.81 -22.07 2.93
C GLY A 361 17.24 -22.26 2.39
N ILE A 362 17.44 -23.26 1.52
CA ILE A 362 18.71 -23.52 0.82
C ILE A 362 18.85 -22.60 -0.41
N THR A 363 17.78 -22.35 -1.15
CA THR A 363 17.75 -21.44 -2.32
C THR A 363 17.88 -19.98 -1.88
N ALA A 364 17.20 -19.52 -0.84
CA ALA A 364 17.34 -18.20 -0.23
C ALA A 364 18.72 -17.99 0.40
N GLY A 365 19.39 -19.06 0.86
CA GLY A 365 20.80 -18.99 1.25
C GLY A 365 21.74 -18.72 0.06
N LYS A 366 21.43 -19.30 -1.11
CA LYS A 366 22.16 -19.06 -2.37
C LYS A 366 21.78 -17.74 -3.04
N GLU A 367 20.49 -17.38 -3.02
CA GLU A 367 19.94 -16.11 -3.49
C GLU A 367 20.37 -14.96 -2.58
N SER A 368 20.53 -15.14 -1.28
CA SER A 368 21.12 -14.10 -0.41
C SER A 368 22.59 -13.87 -0.70
N ALA A 369 23.33 -14.88 -1.17
CA ALA A 369 24.71 -14.72 -1.63
C ALA A 369 24.77 -14.04 -3.01
N LEU A 370 23.89 -14.43 -3.94
CA LEU A 370 23.72 -13.81 -5.26
C LEU A 370 23.20 -12.37 -5.15
N GLN A 371 22.24 -12.12 -4.27
CA GLN A 371 21.70 -10.79 -3.93
C GLN A 371 22.76 -9.95 -3.23
N GLY A 372 23.59 -10.54 -2.36
CA GLY A 372 24.75 -9.85 -1.80
C GLY A 372 25.77 -9.42 -2.86
N GLY A 373 26.00 -10.26 -3.89
CA GLY A 373 26.82 -9.92 -5.05
C GLY A 373 26.17 -8.85 -5.96
N PHE A 374 24.87 -8.97 -6.21
CA PHE A 374 24.07 -8.00 -6.96
C PHE A 374 24.00 -6.64 -6.25
N ASP A 375 23.74 -6.63 -4.94
CA ASP A 375 23.67 -5.43 -4.11
C ASP A 375 25.04 -4.76 -4.03
N ALA A 376 26.13 -5.53 -3.95
CA ALA A 376 27.48 -5.01 -4.02
C ALA A 376 27.81 -4.43 -5.40
N GLY A 377 27.44 -5.10 -6.50
CA GLY A 377 27.63 -4.60 -7.87
C GLY A 377 26.77 -3.37 -8.18
N PHE A 378 25.54 -3.35 -7.70
CA PHE A 378 24.63 -2.21 -7.79
C PHE A 378 25.15 -1.04 -6.94
N ALA A 379 25.58 -1.27 -5.70
CA ALA A 379 26.07 -0.19 -4.84
C ALA A 379 27.42 0.38 -5.29
N ASN A 380 28.35 -0.48 -5.74
CA ASN A 380 29.73 -0.07 -6.05
C ASN A 380 29.92 0.31 -7.53
N THR A 381 29.04 -0.11 -8.43
CA THR A 381 29.22 0.16 -9.87
C THR A 381 27.97 0.67 -10.57
N GLY A 382 26.81 0.04 -10.38
CA GLY A 382 25.55 0.45 -11.04
C GLY A 382 25.03 1.82 -10.61
N ALA A 383 24.94 2.06 -9.30
CA ALA A 383 24.45 3.31 -8.72
C ALA A 383 25.40 4.50 -8.98
N PRO A 384 26.74 4.37 -8.89
CA PRO A 384 27.66 5.43 -9.30
C PRO A 384 27.53 5.83 -10.77
N ILE A 385 27.45 4.88 -11.70
CA ILE A 385 27.30 5.14 -13.14
C ILE A 385 25.93 5.78 -13.42
N GLY A 386 24.85 5.24 -12.84
CA GLY A 386 23.51 5.79 -12.98
C GLY A 386 23.40 7.22 -12.45
N ARG A 387 24.07 7.50 -11.33
CA ARG A 387 24.16 8.85 -10.75
C ARG A 387 24.96 9.81 -11.65
N GLU A 388 26.07 9.35 -12.24
CA GLU A 388 26.85 10.16 -13.17
C GLU A 388 26.01 10.55 -14.40
N VAL A 389 25.40 9.58 -15.08
CA VAL A 389 24.56 9.82 -16.26
C VAL A 389 23.37 10.73 -15.91
N GLY A 390 22.73 10.50 -14.76
CA GLY A 390 21.65 11.36 -14.27
C GLY A 390 22.08 12.81 -14.03
N ASN A 391 23.25 13.02 -13.42
CA ASN A 391 23.80 14.36 -13.19
C ASN A 391 24.14 15.07 -14.51
N LEU A 392 24.77 14.38 -15.45
CA LEU A 392 25.11 14.94 -16.77
C LEU A 392 23.85 15.32 -17.55
N ARG A 393 22.80 14.48 -17.52
CA ARG A 393 21.50 14.80 -18.13
C ARG A 393 20.86 16.03 -17.49
N GLY A 394 20.88 16.13 -16.16
CA GLY A 394 20.36 17.29 -15.43
C GLY A 394 21.09 18.58 -15.77
N LEU A 395 22.43 18.54 -15.80
CA LEU A 395 23.26 19.69 -16.17
C LEU A 395 23.05 20.12 -17.62
N ALA A 396 23.01 19.16 -18.56
CA ALA A 396 22.79 19.44 -19.97
C ALA A 396 21.39 20.05 -20.23
N ALA A 397 20.35 19.51 -19.58
CA ALA A 397 19.00 20.07 -19.65
C ALA A 397 18.91 21.49 -19.04
N GLY A 398 19.60 21.71 -17.93
CA GLY A 398 19.69 23.04 -17.30
C GLY A 398 20.42 24.06 -18.18
N ALA A 399 21.54 23.68 -18.80
CA ALA A 399 22.29 24.52 -19.72
C ALA A 399 21.50 24.84 -21.00
N LEU A 400 20.79 23.86 -21.56
CA LEU A 400 19.88 24.06 -22.70
C LEU A 400 18.79 25.07 -22.36
N SER A 401 18.12 24.90 -21.21
CA SER A 401 17.07 25.83 -20.75
C SER A 401 17.60 27.25 -20.54
N LEU A 402 18.82 27.39 -20.01
CA LEU A 402 19.48 28.67 -19.81
C LEU A 402 19.78 29.36 -21.16
N LEU A 403 20.29 28.62 -22.14
CA LEU A 403 20.58 29.10 -23.49
C LEU A 403 19.31 29.46 -24.29
N GLU A 404 18.22 28.71 -24.11
CA GLU A 404 16.93 29.00 -24.75
C GLU A 404 16.22 30.21 -24.13
N SER A 405 16.58 30.60 -22.91
CA SER A 405 16.00 31.77 -22.25
C SER A 405 16.35 33.10 -22.97
N SER A 406 15.40 34.05 -22.94
CA SER A 406 15.55 35.36 -23.60
C SER A 406 16.43 36.35 -22.81
N ARG A 407 17.11 35.91 -21.75
CA ARG A 407 18.01 36.77 -20.96
C ARG A 407 19.38 36.88 -21.66
N PRO A 408 19.99 38.07 -21.76
CA PRO A 408 21.32 38.21 -22.32
C PRO A 408 22.34 37.53 -21.38
N LEU A 409 22.91 36.42 -21.84
CA LEU A 409 24.11 35.82 -21.24
C LEU A 409 25.33 36.53 -21.83
N VAL A 410 26.37 36.66 -21.01
CA VAL A 410 27.58 37.43 -21.27
C VAL A 410 28.32 36.88 -22.50
N SER A 411 28.82 37.82 -23.33
CA SER A 411 29.56 37.72 -24.59
C SER A 411 28.78 37.35 -25.88
N GLU A 412 28.66 38.39 -26.72
CA GLU A 412 28.48 38.47 -28.18
C GLU A 412 27.64 37.42 -28.93
N ARG A 413 26.71 37.93 -29.73
CA ARG A 413 25.62 37.21 -30.41
C ARG A 413 26.08 36.17 -31.46
N GLU A 414 27.38 36.02 -31.71
CA GLU A 414 27.90 35.14 -32.76
C GLU A 414 28.01 33.66 -32.32
N ASP A 415 28.17 33.35 -31.03
CA ASP A 415 28.37 31.96 -30.57
C ASP A 415 27.09 31.28 -30.03
N LYS A 416 25.98 32.01 -29.84
CA LYS A 416 24.78 31.47 -29.18
C LYS A 416 24.11 30.34 -29.96
N GLU A 417 24.01 30.47 -31.28
CA GLU A 417 23.41 29.43 -32.12
C GLU A 417 24.28 28.17 -32.18
N GLN A 418 25.60 28.34 -32.20
CA GLN A 418 26.55 27.24 -32.15
C GLN A 418 26.50 26.50 -30.81
N LEU A 419 26.44 27.22 -29.70
CA LEU A 419 26.27 26.64 -28.36
C LEU A 419 24.91 25.94 -28.19
N LEU A 420 23.84 26.50 -28.78
CA LEU A 420 22.51 25.86 -28.79
C LEU A 420 22.49 24.57 -29.61
N SER A 421 23.20 24.52 -30.74
CA SER A 421 23.34 23.30 -31.52
C SER A 421 24.12 22.23 -30.74
N GLU A 422 25.26 22.62 -30.16
CA GLU A 422 26.13 21.72 -29.40
C GLU A 422 25.41 21.13 -28.17
N ILE A 423 24.69 21.94 -27.38
CA ILE A 423 23.99 21.44 -26.20
C ILE A 423 22.82 20.50 -26.56
N ARG A 424 22.15 20.72 -27.71
CA ARG A 424 21.09 19.82 -28.19
C ARG A 424 21.64 18.46 -28.59
N GLU A 425 22.80 18.43 -29.24
CA GLU A 425 23.50 17.18 -29.55
C GLU A 425 23.93 16.44 -28.28
N ILE A 426 24.44 17.15 -27.28
CA ILE A 426 24.83 16.57 -25.99
C ILE A 426 23.61 15.99 -25.27
N VAL A 427 22.50 16.74 -25.17
CA VAL A 427 21.25 16.26 -24.57
C VAL A 427 20.74 15.02 -25.29
N ASN A 428 20.76 15.03 -26.63
CA ASN A 428 20.32 13.90 -27.43
C ASN A 428 21.23 12.67 -27.23
N GLY A 429 22.55 12.85 -27.24
CA GLY A 429 23.51 11.76 -27.00
C GLY A 429 23.37 11.16 -25.60
N LEU A 430 23.23 12.00 -24.57
CA LEU A 430 23.01 11.55 -23.20
C LEU A 430 21.68 10.82 -23.03
N ALA A 431 20.63 11.18 -23.78
CA ALA A 431 19.34 10.50 -23.75
C ALA A 431 19.38 9.08 -24.34
N HIS A 432 20.25 8.85 -25.35
CA HIS A 432 20.40 7.55 -26.01
C HIS A 432 21.31 6.57 -25.26
N LEU A 433 22.09 7.03 -24.27
CA LEU A 433 22.88 6.13 -23.41
C LEU A 433 21.96 5.29 -22.52
N GLN A 434 21.96 3.97 -22.73
CA GLN A 434 21.28 3.02 -21.86
C GLN A 434 22.21 2.63 -20.71
N LEU A 435 21.67 2.53 -19.50
CA LEU A 435 22.47 2.14 -18.33
C LEU A 435 23.02 0.72 -18.46
N MET A 436 22.25 -0.17 -19.11
CA MET A 436 22.64 -1.55 -19.40
C MET A 436 23.88 -1.67 -20.30
N ASP A 437 24.13 -0.69 -21.16
CA ASP A 437 25.29 -0.68 -22.05
C ASP A 437 26.56 -0.17 -21.32
N LEU A 438 26.40 0.50 -20.18
CA LEU A 438 27.51 1.06 -19.39
C LEU A 438 27.92 0.15 -18.22
N ALA A 439 26.96 -0.62 -17.69
CA ALA A 439 27.18 -1.52 -16.56
C ALA A 439 28.22 -2.61 -16.88
N PRO A 440 29.01 -3.08 -15.89
CA PRO A 440 29.88 -4.23 -16.07
C PRO A 440 29.08 -5.46 -16.47
N LEU A 441 29.65 -6.24 -17.39
CA LEU A 441 29.08 -7.53 -17.74
C LEU A 441 29.29 -8.48 -16.55
N ASP A 442 28.25 -9.23 -16.24
CA ASP A 442 28.29 -10.27 -15.22
C ASP A 442 29.14 -11.45 -15.77
N GLU A 443 30.36 -11.59 -15.24
CA GLU A 443 31.31 -12.63 -15.64
C GLU A 443 30.80 -14.03 -15.30
N GLU A 444 29.97 -14.17 -14.25
CA GLU A 444 29.40 -15.43 -13.80
C GLU A 444 28.23 -15.84 -14.71
N ALA A 445 27.39 -14.88 -15.10
CA ALA A 445 26.34 -15.09 -16.11
C ALA A 445 26.93 -15.42 -17.50
N LEU A 446 28.06 -14.80 -17.86
CA LEU A 446 28.79 -15.12 -19.10
C LEU A 446 29.46 -16.50 -19.06
N ALA A 447 30.03 -16.90 -17.91
CA ALA A 447 30.60 -18.22 -17.71
C ALA A 447 29.53 -19.31 -17.78
N HIS A 448 28.40 -19.09 -17.12
CA HIS A 448 27.23 -19.97 -17.18
C HIS A 448 26.66 -20.07 -18.60
N ALA A 449 26.54 -18.96 -19.33
CA ALA A 449 26.12 -18.96 -20.74
C ALA A 449 27.10 -19.69 -21.67
N LYS A 450 28.41 -19.63 -21.39
CA LYS A 450 29.44 -20.40 -22.12
C LYS A 450 29.33 -21.90 -21.86
N GLU A 451 29.10 -22.31 -20.60
CA GLU A 451 28.89 -23.73 -20.26
C GLU A 451 27.69 -24.34 -20.97
N HIS A 452 26.61 -23.56 -21.19
CA HIS A 452 25.45 -24.01 -21.96
C HIS A 452 25.70 -24.00 -23.48
N ALA A 453 26.50 -23.08 -24.01
CA ALA A 453 26.80 -22.98 -25.44
C ALA A 453 27.70 -24.11 -25.97
N GLU A 454 28.60 -24.66 -25.15
CA GLU A 454 29.42 -25.83 -25.52
C GLU A 454 28.60 -27.11 -25.71
N SER A 455 27.37 -27.15 -25.20
CA SER A 455 26.47 -28.31 -25.33
C SER A 455 25.68 -28.35 -26.65
N ASP A 456 25.54 -27.22 -27.36
CA ASP A 456 24.61 -27.08 -28.51
C ASP A 456 25.28 -26.60 -29.82
N GLY A 457 26.62 -26.59 -29.89
CA GLY A 457 27.35 -26.43 -31.16
C GLY A 457 27.21 -25.07 -31.87
N GLY A 458 26.84 -24.01 -31.15
CA GLY A 458 26.74 -22.64 -31.68
C GLY A 458 27.91 -21.75 -31.24
N GLU A 459 28.75 -21.31 -32.18
CA GLU A 459 29.79 -20.32 -31.89
C GLU A 459 29.23 -18.99 -31.35
N SER A 460 30.01 -18.41 -30.43
CA SER A 460 29.75 -17.25 -29.60
C SER A 460 29.62 -15.92 -30.37
N LEU A 461 28.39 -15.59 -30.79
CA LEU A 461 28.02 -14.26 -31.28
C LEU A 461 27.62 -13.27 -30.16
N LEU A 462 27.28 -13.76 -28.96
CA LEU A 462 26.77 -12.93 -27.86
C LEU A 462 27.87 -12.25 -27.03
N SER A 463 29.03 -12.87 -26.84
CA SER A 463 30.09 -12.32 -25.97
C SER A 463 30.91 -11.20 -26.62
N ALA A 464 31.06 -11.20 -27.95
CA ALA A 464 31.81 -10.19 -28.68
C ALA A 464 31.00 -8.90 -28.85
N VAL A 465 29.69 -9.02 -29.05
CA VAL A 465 28.76 -7.90 -29.22
C VAL A 465 28.60 -7.11 -27.92
N SER A 466 28.63 -7.76 -26.74
CA SER A 466 28.43 -7.08 -25.46
C SER A 466 29.65 -6.29 -24.97
N SER A 467 30.88 -6.77 -25.20
CA SER A 467 32.10 -6.06 -24.78
C SER A 467 32.40 -4.85 -25.65
N GLU A 468 32.23 -4.97 -26.96
CA GLU A 468 32.43 -3.86 -27.91
C GLU A 468 31.37 -2.77 -27.72
N THR A 469 30.11 -3.15 -27.48
CA THR A 469 29.01 -2.22 -27.18
C THR A 469 29.29 -1.42 -25.91
N ARG A 470 29.79 -2.08 -24.85
CA ARG A 470 30.15 -1.39 -23.60
C ARG A 470 31.34 -0.44 -23.77
N GLN A 471 32.37 -0.87 -24.48
CA GLN A 471 33.54 -0.02 -24.72
C GLN A 471 33.17 1.23 -25.54
N LYS A 472 32.28 1.07 -26.52
CA LYS A 472 31.70 2.18 -27.26
C LYS A 472 30.86 3.11 -26.38
N ALA A 473 29.98 2.57 -25.54
CA ALA A 473 29.14 3.38 -24.64
C ALA A 473 29.97 4.18 -23.62
N LEU A 474 31.04 3.60 -23.07
CA LEU A 474 31.98 4.31 -22.18
C LEU A 474 32.77 5.40 -22.89
N SER A 475 33.17 5.16 -24.14
CA SER A 475 33.81 6.15 -25.00
C SER A 475 32.85 7.31 -25.30
N ASP A 476 31.60 7.00 -25.64
CA ASP A 476 30.55 7.99 -25.94
C ASP A 476 30.22 8.85 -24.70
N LEU A 477 30.07 8.23 -23.52
CA LEU A 477 29.88 8.93 -22.25
C LEU A 477 31.05 9.88 -21.94
N SER A 478 32.29 9.42 -22.13
CA SER A 478 33.49 10.22 -21.90
C SER A 478 33.57 11.43 -22.84
N SER A 479 33.25 11.22 -24.12
CA SER A 479 33.18 12.27 -25.14
C SER A 479 32.10 13.31 -24.81
N LEU A 480 30.88 12.87 -24.50
CA LEU A 480 29.76 13.75 -24.15
C LEU A 480 30.04 14.57 -22.90
N ARG A 481 30.69 13.97 -21.90
CA ARG A 481 31.13 14.65 -20.68
C ARG A 481 32.14 15.76 -20.97
N GLN A 482 33.17 15.50 -21.76
CA GLN A 482 34.17 16.51 -22.14
C GLN A 482 33.58 17.64 -22.99
N ARG A 483 32.61 17.33 -23.86
CA ARG A 483 31.87 18.34 -24.63
C ARG A 483 31.01 19.22 -23.72
N LEU A 484 30.31 18.63 -22.76
CA LEU A 484 29.52 19.37 -21.78
C LEU A 484 30.39 20.25 -20.87
N GLU A 485 31.55 19.76 -20.45
CA GLU A 485 32.49 20.52 -19.62
C GLU A 485 32.99 21.78 -20.34
N ARG A 486 33.45 21.65 -21.59
CA ARG A 486 33.84 22.80 -22.43
C ARG A 486 32.71 23.79 -22.66
N LEU A 487 31.48 23.29 -22.84
CA LEU A 487 30.31 24.15 -23.00
C LEU A 487 29.98 24.91 -21.70
N LEU A 488 30.07 24.25 -20.54
CA LEU A 488 29.86 24.89 -19.25
C LEU A 488 30.98 25.89 -18.91
N GLU A 489 32.22 25.64 -19.33
CA GLU A 489 33.32 26.62 -19.25
C GLU A 489 33.01 27.89 -20.06
N ALA A 490 32.53 27.74 -21.29
CA ALA A 490 32.08 28.87 -22.11
C ALA A 490 30.94 29.66 -21.46
N LEU A 491 30.10 29.00 -20.64
CA LEU A 491 29.02 29.62 -19.86
C LEU A 491 29.45 30.11 -18.46
N CYS A 492 30.72 29.97 -18.08
CA CYS A 492 31.23 30.25 -16.73
C CYS A 492 30.53 29.43 -15.61
N LEU A 493 30.12 28.20 -15.93
CA LEU A 493 29.40 27.26 -15.05
C LEU A 493 30.21 25.98 -14.75
N GLN A 494 31.51 25.97 -15.02
CA GLN A 494 32.39 24.81 -14.86
C GLN A 494 32.40 24.22 -13.43
N SER A 495 32.13 25.05 -12.42
CA SER A 495 32.03 24.62 -11.01
C SER A 495 30.87 23.66 -10.72
N LEU A 496 29.91 23.51 -11.64
CA LEU A 496 28.77 22.60 -11.51
C LEU A 496 29.08 21.17 -11.96
N MET A 497 30.21 20.94 -12.63
CA MET A 497 30.59 19.61 -13.11
C MET A 497 31.00 18.71 -11.93
N PRO A 498 30.35 17.55 -11.74
CA PRO A 498 30.77 16.59 -10.72
C PRO A 498 32.10 15.93 -11.14
N PRO A 499 32.98 15.55 -10.19
CA PRO A 499 34.18 14.77 -10.52
C PRO A 499 33.82 13.42 -11.18
N PRO A 500 34.70 12.83 -12.01
CA PRO A 500 34.44 11.52 -12.60
C PRO A 500 34.38 10.45 -11.50
N PRO A 501 33.48 9.47 -11.59
CA PRO A 501 33.48 8.36 -10.65
C PRO A 501 34.77 7.57 -10.78
N ASN A 502 35.25 7.04 -9.65
CA ASN A 502 36.40 6.14 -9.63
C ASN A 502 35.92 4.75 -10.10
N LEU A 503 36.10 4.48 -11.39
CA LEU A 503 35.65 3.24 -12.05
C LEU A 503 36.74 2.15 -12.08
N SER A 504 37.75 2.24 -11.22
CA SER A 504 38.87 1.28 -11.11
C SER A 504 38.48 -0.04 -10.48
#